data_AF-W4UXL9-F1
#
_entry.id   AF-W4UXL9-F1
#
_cell.length_a   1.000
_cell.length_b   1.000
_cell.length_c   1.000
_cell.angle_alpha   90.00
_cell.angle_beta   90.00
_cell.angle_gamma   90.00
#
_symmetry.space_group_name_H-M   'P 1'
#
loop_
_entity.id
_entity.type
_entity.pdbx_description
1 polymer ?
#
loop_
_entity_poly.entity_id
_entity_poly.type
_entity_poly.pdbx_seq_one_letter_code
_entity_poly.pdbx_strand_id
1 'polypeptide(L)'
;MYDMSRVNANGYFDSMDADARYELRKQLNAQRTVDAKNGSFALGGGVVDPLPVDAPEFVKDYHSYYKTDRGYHERSLNSNGGWNKTSALSFINMPLLAYSDEIRTAVLLVHGEKAHSRYFSEDAFKKLKGDNKELLIIPGASHVDLYDNQAGVIPYDKMERFFRANLK
;
A
#
# COMPACT_ATOMS: atom_id res chain seq x y z
N MET A 1 3.46 -6.64 3.38
CA MET A 1 2.99 -5.40 4.08
C MET A 1 3.15 -4.22 3.15
N TYR A 2 2.18 -3.31 3.12
CA TYR A 2 2.23 -2.08 2.33
C TYR A 2 2.10 -0.88 3.28
N ASP A 3 3.18 -0.11 3.46
CA ASP A 3 3.21 0.96 4.46
C ASP A 3 2.66 2.27 3.89
N MET A 4 1.37 2.51 4.16
CA MET A 4 0.69 3.72 3.71
C MET A 4 1.26 4.99 4.33
N SER A 5 1.77 4.95 5.56
CA SER A 5 2.38 6.13 6.17
C SER A 5 3.68 6.52 5.47
N ARG A 6 4.51 5.53 5.14
CA ARG A 6 5.76 5.76 4.41
C ARG A 6 5.52 6.23 2.98
N VAL A 7 4.62 5.60 2.22
CA VAL A 7 4.39 6.01 0.82
C VAL A 7 3.76 7.40 0.72
N ASN A 8 2.89 7.79 1.66
CA ASN A 8 2.31 9.13 1.66
C ASN A 8 3.32 10.19 2.09
N ALA A 9 4.19 9.87 3.05
CA ALA A 9 5.24 10.77 3.48
C ALA A 9 6.34 10.88 2.40
N ASN A 10 6.92 9.77 1.96
CA ASN A 10 8.14 9.78 1.16
C ASN A 10 7.90 9.52 -0.33
N GLY A 11 6.65 9.33 -0.77
CA GLY A 11 6.37 8.91 -2.13
C GLY A 11 6.78 7.46 -2.42
N TYR A 12 6.54 7.01 -3.65
CA TYR A 12 7.05 5.73 -4.11
C TYR A 12 8.58 5.73 -4.14
N PHE A 13 9.18 4.64 -3.67
CA PHE A 13 10.64 4.46 -3.61
C PHE A 13 11.37 5.54 -2.80
N ASP A 14 10.66 6.14 -1.83
CA ASP A 14 11.14 7.27 -1.02
C ASP A 14 11.65 8.46 -1.84
N SER A 15 11.06 8.69 -3.02
CA SER A 15 11.44 9.76 -3.96
C SER A 15 11.18 11.19 -3.47
N MET A 16 10.34 11.39 -2.44
CA MET A 16 10.04 12.70 -1.88
C MET A 16 10.96 13.04 -0.70
N ASP A 17 11.69 14.14 -0.85
CA ASP A 17 12.48 14.74 0.21
C ASP A 17 11.63 15.64 1.16
N ALA A 18 12.31 16.35 2.06
CA ALA A 18 11.65 17.21 3.04
C ALA A 18 10.91 18.40 2.40
N ASP A 19 11.46 18.97 1.33
CA ASP A 19 10.91 20.15 0.66
C ASP A 19 9.69 19.76 -0.19
N ALA A 20 9.77 18.64 -0.92
CA ALA A 20 8.63 18.05 -1.62
C ALA A 20 7.48 17.73 -0.67
N ARG A 21 7.78 17.16 0.52
CA ARG A 21 6.79 16.95 1.58
C ARG A 21 6.20 18.24 2.11
N TYR A 22 7.00 19.30 2.24
CA TYR A 22 6.52 20.60 2.70
C TYR A 22 5.55 21.23 1.70
N GLU A 23 5.88 21.18 0.41
CA GLU A 23 4.98 21.65 -0.65
C GLU A 23 3.69 20.83 -0.73
N LEU A 24 3.77 19.50 -0.57
CA LEU A 24 2.57 18.65 -0.46
C LEU A 24 1.67 19.11 0.70
N ARG A 25 2.24 19.40 1.88
CA ARG A 25 1.45 19.89 3.03
C ARG A 25 0.79 21.24 2.74
N LYS A 26 1.45 22.16 2.03
CA LYS A 26 0.85 23.43 1.59
C LYS A 26 -0.35 23.19 0.68
N GLN A 27 -0.22 22.31 -0.30
CA GLN A 27 -1.31 21.94 -1.21
C GLN A 27 -2.49 21.31 -0.47
N LEU A 28 -2.23 20.37 0.44
CA LEU A 28 -3.27 19.71 1.24
C LEU A 28 -3.98 20.69 2.18
N ASN A 29 -3.26 21.64 2.78
CA ASN A 29 -3.86 22.68 3.63
C ASN A 29 -4.72 23.66 2.83
N ALA A 30 -4.29 24.02 1.62
CA ALA A 30 -5.12 24.80 0.71
C ALA A 30 -6.41 24.04 0.35
N GLN A 31 -6.30 22.74 0.03
CA GLN A 31 -7.46 21.90 -0.26
C GLN A 31 -8.43 21.80 0.93
N ARG A 32 -7.92 21.66 2.16
CA ARG A 32 -8.78 21.70 3.37
C ARG A 32 -9.61 22.98 3.46
N THR A 33 -9.02 24.12 3.12
CA THR A 33 -9.72 25.41 3.14
C THR A 33 -10.81 25.47 2.08
N VAL A 34 -10.54 24.93 0.89
CA VAL A 34 -11.54 24.79 -0.18
C VAL A 34 -12.68 23.87 0.25
N ASP A 35 -12.36 22.70 0.79
CA ASP A 35 -13.35 21.71 1.25
C ASP A 35 -14.27 22.32 2.34
N ALA A 36 -13.68 23.05 3.29
CA ALA A 36 -14.43 23.72 4.36
C ALA A 36 -15.39 24.80 3.82
N LYS A 37 -14.95 25.61 2.84
CA LYS A 37 -15.81 26.62 2.20
C LYS A 37 -16.95 26.01 1.40
N ASN A 38 -16.70 24.87 0.76
CA ASN A 38 -17.68 24.19 -0.08
C ASN A 38 -18.68 23.34 0.73
N GLY A 39 -18.39 23.01 1.99
CA GLY A 39 -19.20 22.09 2.80
C GLY A 39 -19.12 20.63 2.37
N SER A 40 -18.20 20.30 1.46
CA SER A 40 -17.95 18.95 0.93
C SER A 40 -16.49 18.81 0.53
N PHE A 41 -15.95 17.58 0.56
CA PHE A 41 -14.55 17.32 0.25
C PHE A 41 -14.33 16.90 -1.21
N ALA A 42 -13.18 17.28 -1.77
CA ALA A 42 -12.72 16.73 -3.04
C ALA A 42 -12.16 15.30 -2.87
N LEU A 43 -12.45 14.44 -3.85
CA LEU A 43 -11.84 13.11 -3.96
C LEU A 43 -10.54 13.15 -4.77
N GLY A 44 -9.63 12.21 -4.47
CA GLY A 44 -8.30 12.09 -5.09
C GLY A 44 -8.27 11.37 -6.43
N GLY A 45 -9.37 10.73 -6.84
CA GLY A 45 -9.40 9.79 -7.95
C GLY A 45 -8.94 8.40 -7.53
N GLY A 46 -9.56 7.37 -8.11
CA GLY A 46 -9.08 5.99 -7.98
C GLY A 46 -7.82 5.76 -8.83
N VAL A 47 -7.58 4.51 -9.20
CA VAL A 47 -6.56 4.15 -10.19
C VAL A 47 -6.83 4.93 -11.47
N VAL A 48 -5.76 5.46 -12.07
CA VAL A 48 -5.82 6.29 -13.28
C VAL A 48 -6.52 5.54 -14.41
N ASP A 49 -7.41 6.22 -15.13
CA ASP A 49 -8.16 5.70 -16.27
C ASP A 49 -8.65 6.91 -17.11
N PRO A 50 -8.22 7.09 -18.38
CA PRO A 50 -7.42 6.15 -19.19
C PRO A 50 -5.97 6.03 -18.70
N LEU A 51 -5.42 4.82 -18.82
CA LEU A 51 -4.04 4.50 -18.45
C LEU A 51 -3.03 5.23 -19.37
N PRO A 52 -2.10 6.05 -18.83
CA PRO A 52 -1.04 6.67 -19.63
C PRO A 52 -0.15 5.62 -20.31
N VAL A 53 0.31 5.91 -21.52
CA VAL A 53 1.15 4.97 -22.32
C VAL A 53 2.48 4.66 -21.62
N ASP A 54 3.04 5.65 -20.93
CA ASP A 54 4.30 5.60 -20.20
C ASP A 54 4.13 5.25 -18.70
N ALA A 55 2.93 4.80 -18.29
CA ALA A 55 2.68 4.43 -16.91
C ALA A 55 3.66 3.33 -16.44
N PRO A 56 4.22 3.44 -15.22
CA PRO A 56 5.02 2.38 -14.63
C PRO A 56 4.24 1.05 -14.57
N GLU A 57 4.94 -0.07 -14.68
CA GLU A 57 4.29 -1.40 -14.79
C GLU A 57 3.32 -1.69 -13.64
N PHE A 58 3.68 -1.33 -12.41
CA PHE A 58 2.80 -1.54 -11.26
C PHE A 58 1.49 -0.73 -11.33
N VAL A 59 1.47 0.40 -12.05
CA VAL A 59 0.25 1.18 -12.30
C VAL A 59 -0.62 0.47 -13.34
N LYS A 60 -0.01 -0.14 -14.35
CA LYS A 60 -0.72 -0.99 -15.31
C LYS A 60 -1.33 -2.21 -14.61
N ASP A 61 -0.58 -2.83 -13.69
CA ASP A 61 -1.09 -3.93 -12.85
C ASP A 61 -2.30 -3.49 -12.04
N TYR A 62 -2.22 -2.34 -11.35
CA TYR A 62 -3.36 -1.77 -10.63
C TYR A 62 -4.56 -1.51 -11.54
N HIS A 63 -4.35 -0.94 -12.73
CA HIS A 63 -5.42 -0.72 -13.70
C HIS A 63 -6.05 -2.05 -14.13
N SER A 64 -5.22 -3.05 -14.48
CA SER A 64 -5.69 -4.37 -14.90
C SER A 64 -6.61 -5.02 -13.87
N TYR A 65 -6.38 -4.78 -12.58
CA TYR A 65 -7.21 -5.29 -11.50
C TYR A 65 -8.44 -4.40 -11.25
N TYR A 66 -8.24 -3.11 -10.96
CA TYR A 66 -9.29 -2.23 -10.45
C TYR A 66 -10.23 -1.68 -11.52
N LYS A 67 -9.84 -1.70 -12.81
CA LYS A 67 -10.58 -1.09 -13.93
C LYS A 67 -11.10 -2.11 -14.96
N THR A 68 -10.99 -3.40 -14.66
CA THR A 68 -11.51 -4.47 -15.51
C THR A 68 -12.35 -5.44 -14.69
N ASP A 69 -13.05 -6.37 -15.36
CA ASP A 69 -13.85 -7.41 -14.71
C ASP A 69 -13.04 -8.32 -13.76
N ARG A 70 -11.70 -8.28 -13.81
CA ARG A 70 -10.82 -9.02 -12.89
C ARG A 70 -11.08 -8.67 -11.43
N GLY A 71 -11.20 -7.38 -11.12
CA GLY A 71 -11.29 -6.88 -9.73
C GLY A 71 -12.08 -5.59 -9.57
N TYR A 72 -12.73 -5.09 -10.62
CA TYR A 72 -13.59 -3.93 -10.53
C TYR A 72 -14.74 -4.18 -9.57
N HIS A 73 -15.06 -3.17 -8.76
CA HIS A 73 -16.23 -3.19 -7.92
C HIS A 73 -16.77 -1.76 -7.72
N GLU A 74 -18.08 -1.55 -7.90
CA GLU A 74 -18.74 -0.22 -7.85
C GLU A 74 -18.51 0.56 -6.53
N ARG A 75 -18.33 -0.17 -5.42
CA ARG A 75 -18.06 0.40 -4.08
C ARG A 75 -16.58 0.58 -3.76
N SER A 76 -15.67 0.12 -4.63
CA SER A 76 -14.23 0.24 -4.40
C SER A 76 -13.76 1.66 -4.71
N LEU A 77 -13.13 2.33 -3.75
CA LEU A 77 -12.58 3.67 -3.98
C LEU A 77 -11.47 3.64 -5.05
N ASN A 78 -10.63 2.61 -5.04
CA ASN A 78 -9.57 2.45 -6.04
C ASN A 78 -10.13 2.21 -7.45
N SER A 79 -11.28 1.55 -7.59
CA SER A 79 -11.94 1.41 -8.90
C SER A 79 -12.61 2.70 -9.37
N ASN A 80 -12.96 3.61 -8.45
CA ASN A 80 -13.83 4.74 -8.73
C ASN A 80 -13.19 6.08 -8.32
N GLY A 81 -13.80 6.80 -7.37
CA GLY A 81 -13.45 8.18 -7.04
C GLY A 81 -12.23 8.36 -6.14
N GLY A 82 -11.69 7.29 -5.55
CA GLY A 82 -10.58 7.38 -4.59
C GLY A 82 -10.99 7.92 -3.22
N TRP A 83 -10.01 8.06 -2.34
CA TRP A 83 -10.20 8.66 -1.01
C TRP A 83 -10.36 10.18 -1.10
N ASN A 84 -10.83 10.83 -0.04
CA ASN A 84 -10.78 12.29 0.02
C ASN A 84 -9.30 12.76 -0.06
N LYS A 85 -9.05 13.88 -0.74
CA LYS A 85 -7.68 14.35 -0.99
C LYS A 85 -6.88 14.59 0.29
N THR A 86 -7.56 15.02 1.35
CA THR A 86 -6.91 15.44 2.61
C THR A 86 -6.69 14.29 3.60
N SER A 87 -7.13 13.06 3.29
CA SER A 87 -6.88 11.85 4.12
C SER A 87 -5.39 11.54 4.27
N ALA A 88 -4.57 11.91 3.28
CA ALA A 88 -3.13 11.71 3.34
C ALA A 88 -2.46 12.42 4.53
N LEU A 89 -3.06 13.51 5.05
CA LEU A 89 -2.47 14.29 6.15
C LEU A 89 -2.19 13.47 7.41
N SER A 90 -3.08 12.53 7.77
CA SER A 90 -2.85 11.66 8.93
C SER A 90 -1.67 10.72 8.68
N PHE A 91 -1.62 10.07 7.51
CA PHE A 91 -0.51 9.20 7.12
C PHE A 91 0.84 9.92 7.06
N ILE A 92 0.88 11.17 6.59
CA ILE A 92 2.09 11.99 6.53
C ILE A 92 2.61 12.35 7.93
N ASN A 93 1.73 12.41 8.94
CA ASN A 93 2.06 12.89 10.27
C ASN A 93 2.20 11.78 11.33
N MET A 94 1.67 10.58 11.06
CA MET A 94 1.58 9.48 12.04
C MET A 94 2.14 8.18 11.45
N PRO A 95 3.44 7.88 11.65
CA PRO A 95 4.04 6.63 11.17
C PRO A 95 3.40 5.40 11.82
N LEU A 96 2.86 4.48 11.01
CA LEU A 96 2.11 3.32 11.50
C LEU A 96 2.99 2.30 12.23
N LEU A 97 4.18 2.05 11.71
CA LEU A 97 5.06 0.98 12.20
C LEU A 97 6.02 1.47 13.29
N ALA A 98 5.71 2.58 13.97
CA ALA A 98 6.59 3.21 14.97
C ALA A 98 7.04 2.25 16.08
N TYR A 99 6.20 1.28 16.45
CA TYR A 99 6.45 0.31 17.52
C TYR A 99 6.31 -1.15 17.04
N SER A 100 6.48 -1.43 15.75
CA SER A 100 6.35 -2.82 15.25
C SER A 100 7.36 -3.78 15.89
N ASP A 101 8.48 -3.27 16.40
CA ASP A 101 9.48 -4.04 17.14
C ASP A 101 9.02 -4.51 18.52
N GLU A 102 7.86 -4.03 19.00
CA GLU A 102 7.23 -4.48 20.24
C GLU A 102 6.32 -5.71 20.05
N ILE A 103 6.10 -6.14 18.81
CA ILE A 103 5.30 -7.34 18.52
C ILE A 103 6.02 -8.58 19.08
N ARG A 104 5.36 -9.26 20.03
CA ARG A 104 5.87 -10.48 20.69
C ARG A 104 5.29 -11.77 20.13
N THR A 105 4.24 -11.69 19.33
CA THR A 105 3.63 -12.85 18.66
C THR A 105 4.31 -13.12 17.33
N ALA A 106 4.11 -14.32 16.80
CA ALA A 106 4.73 -14.69 15.53
C ALA A 106 4.25 -13.79 14.38
N VAL A 107 5.17 -13.41 13.49
CA VAL A 107 4.88 -12.58 12.31
C VAL A 107 5.34 -13.28 11.03
N LEU A 108 4.42 -13.46 10.08
CA LEU A 108 4.75 -13.86 8.71
C LEU A 108 4.44 -12.70 7.76
N LEU A 109 5.49 -12.19 7.10
CA LEU A 109 5.37 -11.24 6.00
C LEU A 109 5.48 -12.01 4.68
N VAL A 110 4.50 -11.86 3.80
CA VAL A 110 4.52 -12.44 2.45
C VAL A 110 4.58 -11.29 1.43
N HIS A 111 5.50 -11.38 0.47
CA HIS A 111 5.63 -10.34 -0.56
C HIS A 111 6.18 -10.92 -1.88
N GLY A 112 5.74 -10.39 -3.02
CA GLY A 112 6.26 -10.78 -4.33
C GLY A 112 7.67 -10.25 -4.60
N GLU A 113 8.51 -11.04 -5.27
CA GLU A 113 9.89 -10.67 -5.64
C GLU A 113 9.94 -9.42 -6.53
N LYS A 114 9.02 -9.31 -7.48
CA LYS A 114 8.96 -8.23 -8.47
C LYS A 114 8.03 -7.08 -8.06
N ALA A 115 7.42 -7.15 -6.88
CA ALA A 115 6.54 -6.10 -6.40
C ALA A 115 7.31 -4.79 -6.15
N HIS A 116 6.87 -3.69 -6.76
CA HIS A 116 7.39 -2.34 -6.49
C HIS A 116 7.42 -1.98 -4.99
N SER A 117 6.51 -2.58 -4.23
CA SER A 117 6.28 -2.36 -2.81
C SER A 117 7.09 -3.27 -1.87
N ARG A 118 7.97 -4.13 -2.41
CA ARG A 118 8.72 -5.13 -1.62
C ARG A 118 9.53 -4.53 -0.48
N TYR A 119 10.11 -3.36 -0.71
CA TYR A 119 10.91 -2.63 0.26
C TYR A 119 10.15 -2.33 1.57
N PHE A 120 8.82 -2.20 1.53
CA PHE A 120 8.02 -2.02 2.74
C PHE A 120 8.10 -3.23 3.67
N SER A 121 7.95 -4.44 3.11
CA SER A 121 8.06 -5.68 3.90
C SER A 121 9.48 -5.95 4.37
N GLU A 122 10.48 -5.65 3.53
CA GLU A 122 11.89 -5.81 3.92
C GLU A 122 12.24 -4.91 5.11
N ASP A 123 11.82 -3.64 5.10
CA ASP A 123 12.13 -2.72 6.19
C ASP A 123 11.26 -2.95 7.44
N ALA A 124 9.99 -3.32 7.25
CA ALA A 124 9.17 -3.80 8.36
C ALA A 124 9.82 -5.02 9.01
N PHE A 125 10.28 -6.00 8.21
CA PHE A 125 10.99 -7.16 8.70
C PHE A 125 12.25 -6.75 9.47
N LYS A 126 13.12 -5.88 8.94
CA LYS A 126 14.33 -5.42 9.67
C LYS A 126 14.00 -4.84 11.05
N LYS A 127 12.88 -4.13 11.18
CA LYS A 127 12.45 -3.52 12.44
C LYS A 127 11.95 -4.53 13.47
N LEU A 128 11.20 -5.56 13.05
CA LEU A 128 10.72 -6.61 13.95
C LEU A 128 11.87 -7.24 14.75
N LYS A 129 11.62 -7.61 16.00
CA LYS A 129 12.59 -8.29 16.88
C LYS A 129 12.20 -9.76 17.10
N GLY A 130 13.12 -10.53 17.67
CA GLY A 130 12.92 -11.96 17.96
C GLY A 130 13.20 -12.87 16.77
N ASP A 131 13.11 -14.17 17.03
CA ASP A 131 13.24 -15.29 16.07
C ASP A 131 11.88 -15.77 15.54
N ASN A 132 10.79 -15.24 16.08
CA ASN A 132 9.40 -15.54 15.71
C ASN A 132 8.89 -14.74 14.51
N LYS A 133 9.78 -14.35 13.58
CA LYS A 133 9.47 -13.54 12.40
C LYS A 133 9.98 -14.21 11.13
N GLU A 134 9.17 -14.17 10.07
CA GLU A 134 9.54 -14.69 8.76
C GLU A 134 9.19 -13.69 7.66
N LEU A 135 10.07 -13.55 6.68
CA LEU A 135 9.82 -12.85 5.42
C LEU A 135 9.88 -13.86 4.28
N LEU A 136 8.72 -14.19 3.72
CA LEU A 136 8.57 -15.06 2.57
C LEU A 136 8.48 -14.23 1.30
N ILE A 137 9.50 -14.36 0.45
CA ILE A 137 9.52 -13.76 -0.88
C ILE A 137 9.04 -14.78 -1.91
N ILE A 138 8.01 -14.41 -2.69
CA ILE A 138 7.43 -15.25 -3.74
C ILE A 138 8.12 -14.94 -5.07
N PRO A 139 8.92 -15.89 -5.63
CA PRO A 139 9.67 -15.66 -6.86
C PRO A 139 8.75 -15.24 -8.02
N GLY A 140 9.18 -14.26 -8.80
CA GLY A 140 8.47 -13.77 -9.98
C GLY A 140 7.19 -12.96 -9.73
N ALA A 141 6.60 -13.01 -8.54
CA ALA A 141 5.30 -12.39 -8.27
C ALA A 141 5.38 -10.85 -8.15
N SER A 142 4.38 -10.18 -8.72
CA SER A 142 4.14 -8.73 -8.60
C SER A 142 3.41 -8.39 -7.30
N HIS A 143 2.98 -7.13 -7.15
CA HIS A 143 2.13 -6.72 -6.04
C HIS A 143 0.69 -7.26 -6.17
N VAL A 144 0.14 -7.22 -7.39
CA VAL A 144 -1.25 -7.59 -7.68
C VAL A 144 -1.42 -9.11 -7.80
N ASP A 145 -0.35 -9.86 -8.10
CA ASP A 145 -0.42 -11.34 -8.18
C ASP A 145 -0.83 -12.00 -6.86
N LEU A 146 -0.67 -11.30 -5.73
CA LEU A 146 -1.08 -11.76 -4.41
C LEU A 146 -2.51 -11.33 -4.03
N TYR A 147 -3.31 -10.75 -4.95
CA TYR A 147 -4.67 -10.29 -4.68
C TYR A 147 -5.74 -11.36 -4.91
N ASP A 148 -5.65 -12.14 -6.00
CA ASP A 148 -6.79 -12.92 -6.52
C ASP A 148 -6.44 -14.35 -6.99
N ASN A 149 -5.23 -14.82 -6.72
CA ASN A 149 -4.72 -16.15 -7.08
C ASN A 149 -4.75 -16.50 -8.58
N GLN A 150 -5.01 -15.56 -9.49
CA GLN A 150 -5.00 -15.86 -10.94
C GLN A 150 -3.61 -16.31 -11.41
N ALA A 151 -2.55 -15.80 -10.77
CA ALA A 151 -1.18 -16.22 -11.02
C ALA A 151 -0.83 -17.58 -10.37
N GLY A 152 -1.68 -18.12 -9.49
CA GLY A 152 -1.43 -19.38 -8.77
C GLY A 152 -0.25 -19.34 -7.79
N VAL A 153 0.17 -18.15 -7.36
CA VAL A 153 1.38 -17.94 -6.55
C VAL A 153 1.11 -17.64 -5.07
N ILE A 154 -0.16 -17.59 -4.64
CA ILE A 154 -0.49 -17.29 -3.24
C ILE A 154 -0.13 -18.51 -2.36
N PRO A 155 0.73 -18.35 -1.33
CA PRO A 155 1.27 -19.47 -0.57
C PRO A 155 0.32 -19.94 0.54
N TYR A 156 -0.91 -20.35 0.18
CA TYR A 156 -1.97 -20.73 1.13
C TYR A 156 -1.52 -21.79 2.13
N ASP A 157 -0.87 -22.86 1.67
CA ASP A 157 -0.37 -23.94 2.53
C ASP A 157 0.61 -23.43 3.61
N LYS A 158 1.47 -22.47 3.25
CA LYS A 158 2.43 -21.89 4.20
C LYS A 158 1.71 -21.02 5.23
N MET A 159 0.72 -20.22 4.80
CA MET A 159 -0.10 -19.41 5.69
C MET A 159 -0.90 -20.29 6.66
N GLU A 160 -1.52 -21.36 6.17
CA GLU A 160 -2.26 -22.32 7.00
C GLU A 160 -1.34 -22.94 8.05
N ARG A 161 -0.19 -23.50 7.65
CA ARG A 161 0.79 -24.08 8.59
C ARG A 161 1.25 -23.06 9.63
N PHE A 162 1.51 -21.83 9.21
CA PHE A 162 1.93 -20.75 10.10
C PHE A 162 0.85 -20.47 11.17
N PHE A 163 -0.42 -20.35 10.77
CA PHE A 163 -1.50 -20.13 11.73
C PHE A 163 -1.72 -21.32 12.65
N ARG A 164 -1.74 -22.55 12.14
CA ARG A 164 -1.91 -23.76 12.97
C ARG A 164 -0.80 -23.91 14.02
N ALA A 165 0.41 -23.49 13.71
CA ALA A 165 1.54 -23.56 14.65
C ALA A 165 1.50 -22.48 15.74
N ASN A 166 0.90 -21.32 15.46
CA ASN A 166 1.02 -20.12 16.30
C ASN A 166 -0.29 -19.64 16.94
N LEU A 167 -1.46 -20.12 16.48
CA LEU A 167 -2.76 -19.90 17.11
C LEU A 167 -3.10 -21.10 17.99
N LYS A 168 -2.58 -21.08 19.22
CA LYS A 168 -2.88 -22.07 20.26
C LYS A 168 -4.03 -21.61 21.14
#